data_AF-A0A6I4IJ43-F1
#
_entry.id   AF-A0A6I4IJ43-F1
#
_cell.length_a   1.000
_cell.length_b   1.000
_cell.length_c   1.000
_cell.angle_alpha   90.00
_cell.angle_beta   90.00
_cell.angle_gamma   90.00
#
_symmetry.space_group_name_H-M   'P 1'
#
loop_
_entity.id
_entity.type
_entity.pdbx_description
1 polymer ?
#
loop_
_entity_poly.entity_id
_entity_poly.type
_entity_poly.pdbx_seq_one_letter_code
_entity_poly.pdbx_strand_id
1 'polypeptide(L)'
;MKKILTLLLFVVSFSVLSQEKISTSVEEYNYLLEELPKELALGNKMKDGFELKKIEQNTFKEFTYTYFLYWDTKNNVARAMLISAKKGDDKERLLCLPFNNNDLLEKFFKESEKLGASMKMYFDYSIYNVLQKSIEKVANRK
;
A
#
# COMPACT_ATOMS: atom_id res chain seq x y z
N MET A 1 22.93 8.14 49.21
CA MET A 1 22.00 7.33 48.39
C MET A 1 21.22 8.17 47.36
N LYS A 2 21.80 9.23 46.79
CA LYS A 2 21.11 10.10 45.79
C LYS A 2 21.63 9.93 44.35
N LYS A 3 22.69 9.12 44.13
CA LYS A 3 23.33 8.95 42.81
C LYS A 3 22.81 7.75 42.01
N ILE A 4 22.07 6.84 42.64
CA ILE A 4 21.47 5.67 41.96
C ILE A 4 20.16 6.05 41.26
N LEU A 5 19.43 7.05 41.78
CA LEU A 5 18.16 7.48 41.20
C LEU A 5 18.34 8.18 39.84
N THR A 6 19.49 8.84 39.61
CA THR A 6 19.78 9.52 38.35
C THR A 6 20.15 8.54 37.22
N LEU A 7 20.65 7.35 37.54
CA LEU A 7 21.03 6.35 36.55
C LEU A 7 19.79 5.62 35.98
N LEU A 8 18.73 5.46 36.78
CA LEU A 8 17.49 4.82 36.34
C LEU A 8 16.66 5.71 35.39
N LEU A 9 16.75 7.04 35.52
CA LEU A 9 16.08 7.96 34.60
C LEU A 9 16.71 8.02 33.21
N PHE A 10 17.97 7.60 33.05
CA PHE A 10 18.66 7.65 31.75
C PHE A 10 18.34 6.46 30.84
N VAL A 11 17.93 5.32 31.42
CA VAL A 11 17.62 4.08 30.68
C VAL A 11 16.24 4.14 30.01
N VAL A 12 15.30 4.92 30.55
CA VAL A 12 13.94 5.06 29.98
C VAL A 12 13.93 5.97 28.73
N SER A 13 14.93 6.85 28.60
CA SER A 13 15.03 7.80 27.48
C SER A 13 15.49 7.18 26.16
N PHE A 14 16.08 5.97 26.20
CA PHE A 14 16.67 5.33 25.00
C PHE A 14 15.74 4.37 24.26
N SER A 15 14.55 4.07 24.79
CA SER A 15 13.62 3.11 24.18
C SER A 15 12.62 3.73 23.19
N VAL A 16 12.68 5.04 22.94
CA VAL A 16 11.72 5.76 22.06
C VAL A 16 12.31 6.03 20.66
N LEU A 17 13.58 5.68 20.40
CA LEU A 17 14.18 5.89 19.09
C LEU A 17 13.89 4.72 18.12
N SER A 18 13.06 5.02 17.12
CA SER A 18 13.01 4.38 15.80
C SER A 18 12.19 3.09 15.65
N GLN A 19 10.91 3.13 16.01
CA GLN A 19 9.92 2.50 15.12
C GLN A 19 9.81 3.41 13.89
N GLU A 20 10.48 3.06 12.79
CA GLU A 20 10.14 3.63 11.49
C GLU A 20 8.64 3.43 11.31
N LYS A 21 7.91 4.55 11.34
CA LYS A 21 6.46 4.51 11.15
C LYS A 21 6.25 4.03 9.73
N ILE A 22 5.70 2.82 9.57
CA ILE A 22 5.34 2.25 8.26
C ILE A 22 4.44 3.29 7.58
N SER A 23 4.98 4.07 6.66
CA SER A 23 4.30 5.18 6.01
C SER A 23 4.81 5.28 4.58
N THR A 24 3.91 5.45 3.63
CA THR A 24 4.27 5.66 2.23
C THR A 24 4.89 7.03 2.06
N SER A 25 6.08 7.09 1.47
CA SER A 25 6.71 8.35 1.11
C SER A 25 6.10 8.92 -0.18
N VAL A 26 6.29 10.22 -0.41
CA VAL A 26 5.84 10.86 -1.67
C VAL A 26 6.59 10.28 -2.87
N GLU A 27 7.87 9.99 -2.70
CA GLU A 27 8.73 9.39 -3.71
C GLU A 27 8.26 7.97 -4.07
N GLU A 28 7.94 7.14 -3.07
CA GLU A 28 7.38 5.79 -3.28
C GLU A 28 6.04 5.87 -4.03
N TYR A 29 5.17 6.81 -3.63
CA TYR A 29 3.87 7.01 -4.25
C TYR A 29 3.98 7.41 -5.72
N ASN A 30 4.85 8.38 -6.02
CA ASN A 30 5.08 8.86 -7.38
C ASN A 30 5.77 7.79 -8.24
N TYR A 31 6.76 7.08 -7.69
CA TYR A 31 7.41 5.96 -8.37
C TYR A 31 6.39 4.92 -8.84
N LEU A 32 5.49 4.50 -7.96
CA LEU A 32 4.47 3.49 -8.27
C LEU A 32 3.49 3.91 -9.38
N LEU A 33 3.14 5.19 -9.46
CA LEU A 33 2.15 5.69 -10.43
C LEU A 33 2.76 6.18 -11.73
N GLU A 34 3.99 6.69 -11.73
CA GLU A 34 4.57 7.40 -12.87
C GLU A 34 5.78 6.70 -13.49
N GLU A 35 6.63 6.08 -12.68
CA GLU A 35 7.92 5.53 -13.11
C GLU A 35 7.81 4.03 -13.35
N LEU A 36 7.30 3.28 -12.38
CA LEU A 36 7.13 1.83 -12.46
C LEU A 36 6.39 1.38 -13.72
N PRO A 37 5.28 2.00 -14.16
CA PRO A 37 4.61 1.57 -15.39
C PRO A 37 5.49 1.72 -16.64
N LYS A 38 6.36 2.74 -16.66
CA LYS A 38 7.32 2.95 -17.74
C LYS A 38 8.43 1.91 -17.68
N GLU A 39 8.96 1.63 -16.49
CA GLU A 39 9.98 0.59 -16.30
C GLU A 39 9.48 -0.79 -16.74
N LEU A 40 8.27 -1.17 -16.32
CA LEU A 40 7.65 -2.44 -16.72
C LEU A 40 7.42 -2.51 -18.24
N ALA A 41 7.00 -1.41 -18.87
CA ALA A 41 6.83 -1.35 -20.32
C ALA A 41 8.15 -1.50 -21.09
N LEU A 42 9.27 -1.10 -20.50
CA LEU A 42 10.61 -1.25 -21.05
C LEU A 42 11.25 -2.62 -20.72
N GLY A 43 10.56 -3.48 -19.96
CA GLY A 43 11.09 -4.76 -19.49
C GLY A 43 12.13 -4.63 -18.37
N ASN A 44 12.24 -3.45 -17.77
CA ASN A 44 13.13 -3.23 -16.64
C ASN A 44 12.57 -3.89 -15.38
N LYS A 45 13.49 -4.25 -14.48
CA LYS A 45 13.13 -4.77 -13.16
C LYS A 45 12.79 -3.61 -12.23
N MET A 46 11.99 -3.94 -11.21
CA MET A 46 11.67 -3.03 -10.11
C MET A 46 12.92 -2.57 -9.37
N LYS A 47 12.84 -1.41 -8.73
CA LYS A 47 13.88 -0.87 -7.86
C LYS A 47 14.40 -1.91 -6.87
N ASP A 48 15.73 -2.00 -6.74
CA ASP A 48 16.40 -2.93 -5.82
C ASP A 48 15.90 -2.73 -4.37
N GLY A 49 15.67 -3.85 -3.69
CA GLY A 49 15.13 -3.87 -2.32
C GLY A 49 13.61 -3.80 -2.24
N PHE A 50 12.90 -3.80 -3.36
CA PHE A 50 11.44 -3.80 -3.41
C PHE A 50 10.86 -4.90 -4.29
N GLU A 51 9.65 -5.34 -3.94
CA GLU A 51 8.87 -6.32 -4.70
C GLU A 51 7.40 -5.93 -4.75
N LEU A 52 6.69 -6.31 -5.84
CA LEU A 52 5.23 -6.30 -5.87
C LEU A 52 4.70 -7.70 -5.63
N LYS A 53 4.01 -7.88 -4.52
CA LYS A 53 3.37 -9.15 -4.16
C LYS A 53 1.90 -9.07 -4.50
N LYS A 54 1.45 -9.82 -5.51
CA LYS A 54 0.02 -9.95 -5.82
C LYS A 54 -0.70 -10.60 -4.64
N ILE A 55 -1.74 -9.95 -4.14
CA ILE A 55 -2.51 -10.45 -2.98
C ILE A 55 -3.90 -10.95 -3.37
N GLU A 56 -4.52 -10.35 -4.39
CA GLU A 56 -5.87 -10.69 -4.81
C GLU A 56 -6.10 -10.24 -6.25
N GLN A 57 -7.02 -10.91 -6.95
CA GLN A 57 -7.59 -10.41 -8.17
C GLN A 57 -9.09 -10.67 -8.18
N ASN A 58 -9.87 -9.61 -8.37
CA ASN A 58 -11.32 -9.70 -8.42
C ASN A 58 -11.80 -9.25 -9.80
N THR A 59 -12.57 -10.11 -10.47
CA THR A 59 -13.24 -9.77 -11.72
C THR A 59 -14.75 -9.75 -11.49
N PHE A 60 -15.38 -8.61 -11.76
CA PHE A 60 -16.81 -8.40 -11.65
C PHE A 60 -17.34 -7.81 -12.96
N LYS A 61 -18.16 -8.60 -13.67
CA LYS A 61 -18.61 -8.28 -15.04
C LYS A 61 -17.40 -8.03 -15.95
N GLU A 62 -17.32 -6.86 -16.55
CA GLU A 62 -16.23 -6.41 -17.42
C GLU A 62 -15.05 -5.80 -16.65
N PHE A 63 -15.17 -5.58 -15.34
CA PHE A 63 -14.14 -4.92 -14.54
C PHE A 63 -13.23 -5.93 -13.85
N THR A 64 -11.92 -5.75 -13.97
CA THR A 64 -10.90 -6.52 -13.26
C THR A 64 -10.07 -5.60 -12.38
N TYR A 65 -9.93 -5.97 -11.11
CA TYR A 65 -9.11 -5.30 -10.12
C TYR A 65 -8.02 -6.25 -9.63
N THR A 66 -6.76 -5.87 -9.78
CA THR A 66 -5.62 -6.63 -9.28
C THR A 66 -4.90 -5.85 -8.20
N TYR A 67 -4.67 -6.47 -7.06
CA TYR A 67 -4.09 -5.85 -5.89
C TYR A 67 -2.68 -6.37 -5.65
N PHE A 68 -1.74 -5.45 -5.45
CA PHE A 68 -0.36 -5.75 -5.15
C PHE A 68 0.09 -4.99 -3.91
N LEU A 69 0.84 -5.66 -3.04
CA LEU A 69 1.58 -4.98 -1.97
C LEU A 69 2.94 -4.56 -2.50
N TYR A 70 3.28 -3.29 -2.36
CA TYR A 70 4.63 -2.79 -2.56
C TYR A 70 5.43 -3.09 -1.30
N TRP A 71 6.31 -4.09 -1.39
CA TRP A 71 7.00 -4.72 -0.27
C TRP A 71 8.45 -4.30 -0.22
N ASP A 72 8.86 -3.69 0.89
CA ASP A 72 10.25 -3.42 1.23
C ASP A 72 10.87 -4.73 1.74
N THR A 73 11.75 -5.33 0.93
CA THR A 73 12.35 -6.64 1.24
C THR A 73 13.37 -6.54 2.37
N LYS A 74 14.04 -5.39 2.51
CA LYS A 74 15.05 -5.16 3.54
C LYS A 74 14.42 -5.08 4.93
N ASN A 75 13.33 -4.32 5.05
CA ASN A 75 12.65 -4.10 6.32
C ASN A 75 11.49 -5.08 6.54
N ASN A 76 11.15 -5.88 5.54
CA ASN A 76 10.07 -6.88 5.56
C ASN A 76 8.71 -6.27 5.92
N VAL A 77 8.39 -5.12 5.31
CA VAL A 77 7.14 -4.38 5.52
C VAL A 77 6.50 -3.99 4.18
N ALA A 78 5.17 -3.95 4.15
CA ALA A 78 4.46 -3.35 3.02
C ALA A 78 4.45 -1.82 3.19
N ARG A 79 4.84 -1.09 2.15
CA ARG A 79 4.90 0.38 2.14
C ARG A 79 3.67 1.01 1.52
N ALA A 80 3.02 0.35 0.55
CA ALA A 80 1.78 0.79 -0.07
C ALA A 80 1.04 -0.40 -0.73
N MET A 81 -0.17 -0.14 -1.23
CA MET A 81 -0.90 -1.07 -2.09
C MET A 81 -1.13 -0.46 -3.47
N LEU A 82 -0.60 -1.10 -4.50
CA LEU A 82 -0.87 -0.76 -5.90
C LEU A 82 -2.10 -1.53 -6.37
N ILE A 83 -3.02 -0.83 -7.02
CA ILE A 83 -4.27 -1.39 -7.51
C ILE A 83 -4.37 -1.10 -9.01
N SER A 84 -4.38 -2.16 -9.80
CA SER A 84 -4.70 -2.12 -11.22
C SER A 84 -6.20 -2.27 -11.39
N ALA A 85 -6.82 -1.36 -12.14
CA ALA A 85 -8.22 -1.37 -12.51
C ALA A 85 -8.35 -1.35 -14.04
N LYS A 86 -9.02 -2.36 -14.61
CA LYS A 86 -9.21 -2.49 -16.06
C LYS A 86 -10.66 -2.83 -16.38
N LYS A 87 -11.20 -2.29 -17.47
CA LYS A 87 -12.50 -2.66 -18.04
C LYS A 87 -12.29 -3.35 -19.38
N GLY A 88 -12.50 -4.67 -19.48
CA GLY A 88 -12.27 -5.43 -20.70
C GLY A 88 -10.89 -5.18 -21.31
N ASP A 89 -10.87 -4.64 -22.54
CA ASP A 89 -9.66 -4.28 -23.28
C ASP A 89 -9.26 -2.80 -23.14
N ASP A 90 -9.98 -2.02 -22.32
CA ASP A 90 -9.63 -0.62 -22.05
C ASP A 90 -8.24 -0.50 -21.43
N LYS A 91 -7.68 0.70 -21.54
CA LYS A 91 -6.42 1.05 -20.87
C LYS A 91 -6.55 0.85 -19.36
N GLU A 92 -5.60 0.11 -18.80
CA GLU A 92 -5.45 -0.08 -17.36
C GLU A 92 -5.23 1.26 -16.65
N ARG A 93 -5.90 1.42 -15.51
CA ARG A 93 -5.74 2.56 -14.61
C ARG A 93 -5.10 2.06 -13.32
N LEU A 94 -4.09 2.78 -12.86
CA LEU A 94 -3.39 2.45 -11.63
C LEU A 94 -3.80 3.42 -10.52
N LEU A 95 -4.05 2.87 -9.34
CA LEU A 95 -4.27 3.61 -8.11
C LEU A 95 -3.26 3.13 -7.07
N CYS A 96 -2.79 4.04 -6.22
CA CYS A 96 -1.90 3.71 -5.12
C CYS A 96 -2.60 4.08 -3.81
N LEU A 97 -2.93 3.08 -2.99
CA LEU A 97 -3.43 3.28 -1.64
C LEU A 97 -2.22 3.39 -0.70
N PRO A 98 -1.95 4.58 -0.14
CA PRO A 98 -0.83 4.77 0.78
C PRO A 98 -1.17 4.27 2.17
N PHE A 99 -0.14 3.88 2.92
CA PHE A 99 -0.23 3.53 4.33
C PHE A 99 0.24 4.71 5.18
N ASN A 100 -0.54 5.01 6.23
CA ASN A 100 -0.23 6.01 7.26
C ASN A 100 0.29 7.36 6.71
N ASN A 101 -0.25 7.83 5.59
CA ASN A 101 0.04 9.14 5.01
C ASN A 101 -1.27 9.78 4.54
N ASN A 102 -1.81 10.70 5.35
CA ASN A 102 -3.13 11.28 5.13
C ASN A 102 -3.17 12.17 3.87
N ASP A 103 -2.10 12.90 3.59
CA ASP A 103 -2.03 13.79 2.43
C ASP A 103 -2.08 12.99 1.12
N LEU A 104 -1.35 11.86 1.08
CA LEU A 104 -1.42 10.94 -0.05
C LEU A 104 -2.75 10.19 -0.11
N LEU A 105 -3.37 9.90 1.05
CA LEU A 105 -4.67 9.23 1.10
C LEU A 105 -5.76 10.10 0.47
N GLU A 106 -5.74 11.41 0.72
CA GLU A 106 -6.65 12.35 0.05
C GLU A 106 -6.46 12.32 -1.48
N LYS A 107 -5.20 12.28 -1.96
CA LYS A 107 -4.91 12.12 -3.39
C LYS A 107 -5.45 10.81 -3.94
N PHE A 108 -5.26 9.70 -3.24
CA PHE A 108 -5.83 8.41 -3.62
C PHE A 108 -7.35 8.47 -3.81
N PHE A 109 -8.08 9.07 -2.87
CA PHE A 109 -9.53 9.22 -3.01
C PHE A 109 -9.89 10.05 -4.25
N LYS A 110 -9.23 11.20 -4.46
CA LYS A 110 -9.45 12.05 -5.64
C LYS A 110 -9.18 11.31 -6.96
N GLU A 111 -8.14 10.49 -7.02
CA GLU A 111 -7.84 9.68 -8.22
C GLU A 111 -8.86 8.56 -8.41
N SER A 112 -9.34 7.93 -7.33
CA SER A 112 -10.34 6.87 -7.41
C SER A 112 -11.69 7.36 -7.97
N GLU A 113 -12.07 8.61 -7.68
CA GLU A 113 -13.29 9.21 -8.24
C GLU A 113 -13.21 9.36 -9.77
N LYS A 114 -12.01 9.45 -10.34
CA LYS A 114 -11.80 9.52 -11.80
C LYS A 114 -12.01 8.18 -12.51
N LEU A 115 -12.23 7.08 -11.79
CA LEU A 115 -12.57 5.78 -12.39
C LEU A 115 -13.90 5.83 -13.16
N GLY A 116 -14.77 6.79 -12.87
CA GLY A 116 -16.14 6.87 -13.38
C GLY A 116 -17.09 6.02 -12.54
N ALA A 117 -18.37 6.40 -12.52
CA ALA A 117 -19.33 5.93 -11.52
C ALA A 117 -19.46 4.39 -11.43
N SER A 118 -19.55 3.69 -12.57
CA SER A 118 -19.72 2.23 -12.57
C SER A 118 -18.48 1.51 -12.09
N MET A 119 -17.29 1.87 -12.59
CA MET A 119 -16.03 1.27 -12.16
C MET A 119 -15.77 1.58 -10.68
N LYS A 120 -16.00 2.82 -10.24
CA LYS A 120 -15.84 3.20 -8.82
C LYS A 120 -16.75 2.39 -7.90
N MET A 121 -18.01 2.17 -8.26
CA MET A 121 -18.92 1.33 -7.48
C MET A 121 -18.39 -0.10 -7.29
N TYR A 122 -17.91 -0.75 -8.36
CA TYR A 122 -17.33 -2.10 -8.26
C TYR A 122 -15.97 -2.11 -7.56
N PHE A 123 -15.22 -1.02 -7.66
CA PHE A 123 -13.96 -0.83 -6.93
C PHE A 123 -14.18 -0.75 -5.41
N ASP A 124 -15.18 0.01 -4.95
CA ASP A 124 -15.51 0.10 -3.53
C ASP A 124 -15.95 -1.27 -2.99
N TYR A 125 -16.78 -1.98 -3.76
CA TYR A 125 -17.19 -3.34 -3.43
C TYR A 125 -16.01 -4.32 -3.39
N SER A 126 -15.08 -4.23 -4.34
CA SER A 126 -13.93 -5.12 -4.40
C SER A 126 -12.93 -4.85 -3.27
N ILE A 127 -12.71 -3.58 -2.88
CA ILE A 127 -11.94 -3.22 -1.68
C ILE A 127 -12.60 -3.77 -0.42
N TYR A 128 -13.92 -3.62 -0.28
CA TYR A 128 -14.65 -4.16 0.87
C TYR A 128 -14.42 -5.67 1.02
N ASN A 129 -14.48 -6.43 -0.07
CA ASN A 129 -14.23 -7.88 -0.05
C ASN A 129 -12.78 -8.23 0.34
N VAL A 130 -11.80 -7.47 -0.14
CA VAL A 130 -10.38 -7.67 0.23
C VAL A 130 -10.19 -7.42 1.72
N LEU A 131 -10.80 -6.37 2.27
CA LEU A 131 -10.74 -6.05 3.69
C LEU A 131 -11.43 -7.14 4.53
N GLN A 132 -12.64 -7.57 4.14
CA GLN A 132 -13.37 -8.61 4.86
C GLN A 132 -12.56 -9.92 4.93
N LYS A 133 -12.03 -10.39 3.79
CA LYS A 133 -11.17 -11.60 3.74
C LYS A 133 -9.93 -11.45 4.63
N SER A 134 -9.34 -10.25 4.66
CA SER A 134 -8.17 -9.97 5.50
C SER A 134 -8.51 -10.06 6.99
N ILE A 135 -9.67 -9.52 7.40
CA ILE A 135 -10.16 -9.59 8.78
C ILE A 135 -10.45 -11.05 9.18
N GLU A 136 -11.17 -11.80 8.35
CA GLU A 136 -11.47 -13.23 8.60
C GLU A 136 -10.19 -14.05 8.76
N LYS A 137 -9.20 -13.80 7.90
CA LYS A 137 -7.89 -14.49 7.97
C LYS A 137 -7.12 -14.16 9.25
N VAL A 138 -7.25 -12.95 9.77
CA VAL A 138 -6.67 -12.56 11.06
C VAL A 138 -7.44 -13.18 12.22
N ALA A 139 -8.78 -13.22 12.16
CA ALA A 139 -9.62 -13.82 13.19
C ALA A 139 -9.39 -15.32 13.36
N ASN A 140 -9.20 -16.04 12.25
CA ASN A 140 -9.01 -17.50 12.21
C ASN A 140 -7.56 -17.98 12.47
N ARG A 141 -6.63 -17.06 12.77
CA ARG A 141 -5.25 -17.39 13.17
C ARG A 141 -5.07 -17.60 14.68
N LYS A 142 -6.18 -17.66 15.42
CA LYS A 142 -6.24 -18.05 16.83
C LYS A 142 -6.51 -19.53 16.95
#